data_AF-A0A376U6W0-F1
#
_entry.id   AF-A0A376U6W0-F1
#
_cell.length_a   1.000
_cell.length_b   1.000
_cell.length_c   1.000
_cell.angle_alpha   90.00
_cell.angle_beta   90.00
_cell.angle_gamma   90.00
#
_symmetry.space_group_name_H-M   'P 1'
#
loop_
_entity.id
_entity.type
_entity.pdbx_description
1 polymer ?
#
loop_
_entity_poly.entity_id
_entity_poly.type
_entity_poly.pdbx_seq_one_letter_code
_entity_poly.pdbx_strand_id
1 'polypeptide(L)'
;MKVETRGSVGAGNAITPEEVAAADLVIVAADIEVDLAKFAGKPMYRTSTGLALKKTAQELDKAVAEATPYEPAGKAQTATSEGKKESAGAYRHLLTGVSYMLPMVVAGGLCIALSFAFGIEAF
;
A
#
# COMPACT_ATOMS: atom_id res chain seq x y z
N MET A 1 -5.78 13.89 -19.33
CA MET A 1 -5.97 13.15 -18.06
C MET A 1 -5.87 11.66 -18.36
N LYS A 2 -5.02 10.93 -17.64
CA LYS A 2 -4.87 9.47 -17.76
C LYS A 2 -5.26 8.85 -16.42
N VAL A 3 -5.92 7.69 -16.47
CA VAL A 3 -6.41 6.99 -15.27
C VAL A 3 -5.91 5.55 -15.29
N GLU A 4 -5.12 5.18 -14.28
CA GLU A 4 -4.78 3.78 -13.97
C GLU A 4 -5.78 3.25 -12.94
N THR A 5 -6.35 2.07 -13.19
CA THR A 5 -7.22 1.38 -12.23
C THR A 5 -6.48 0.19 -11.64
N ARG A 6 -6.75 -0.12 -10.36
CA ARG A 6 -6.16 -1.28 -9.69
C ARG A 6 -7.27 -2.11 -9.06
N GLY A 7 -7.40 -3.36 -9.51
CA GLY A 7 -8.40 -4.30 -9.03
C GLY A 7 -7.81 -5.69 -8.81
N SER A 8 -8.67 -6.67 -8.56
CA SER A 8 -8.26 -8.06 -8.31
C SER A 8 -7.52 -8.72 -9.48
N VAL A 9 -7.76 -8.25 -10.70
CA VAL A 9 -7.11 -8.74 -11.93
C VAL A 9 -5.81 -8.00 -12.26
N GLY A 10 -5.37 -7.07 -11.40
CA GLY A 10 -4.17 -6.25 -11.59
C GLY A 10 -4.46 -4.81 -12.01
N ALA A 11 -3.45 -4.17 -12.59
CA ALA A 11 -3.53 -2.78 -13.04
C ALA A 11 -4.09 -2.69 -14.47
N GLY A 12 -5.16 -1.92 -14.65
CA GLY A 12 -5.70 -1.52 -15.94
C GLY A 12 -5.18 -0.13 -16.33
N ASN A 13 -4.93 0.08 -17.63
CA ASN A 13 -4.47 1.36 -18.17
C ASN A 13 -3.23 1.92 -17.43
N ALA A 14 -2.24 1.05 -17.19
CA ALA A 14 -1.03 1.40 -16.47
C ALA A 14 -0.42 2.72 -16.98
N ILE A 15 -0.13 3.63 -16.05
CA ILE A 15 0.53 4.89 -16.36
C ILE A 15 2.00 4.63 -16.63
N THR A 16 2.48 5.04 -17.81
CA THR A 16 3.87 4.84 -18.25
C THR A 16 4.82 5.87 -17.63
N PRO A 17 6.13 5.61 -17.58
CA PRO A 17 7.11 6.56 -17.06
C PRO A 17 7.09 7.92 -17.77
N GLU A 18 6.84 7.93 -19.08
CA GLU A 18 6.75 9.15 -19.89
C GLU A 18 5.51 9.97 -19.50
N GLU A 19 4.37 9.29 -19.27
CA GLU A 19 3.15 9.92 -18.78
C GLU A 19 3.34 10.48 -17.37
N VAL A 20 4.11 9.80 -16.50
CA VAL A 20 4.49 10.36 -15.19
C VAL A 20 5.35 11.61 -15.38
N ALA A 21 6.37 11.56 -16.23
CA ALA A 21 7.25 12.69 -16.46
C ALA A 21 6.50 13.92 -16.98
N ALA A 22 5.50 13.73 -17.85
CA ALA A 22 4.65 14.78 -18.39
C ALA A 22 3.53 15.24 -17.43
N ALA A 23 3.25 14.50 -16.34
CA ALA A 23 2.16 14.85 -15.43
C ALA A 23 2.53 16.06 -14.55
N ASP A 24 1.64 17.05 -14.54
CA ASP A 24 1.73 18.22 -13.64
C ASP A 24 1.18 17.92 -12.23
N LEU A 25 0.23 16.98 -12.13
CA LEU A 25 -0.48 16.62 -10.91
C LEU A 25 -0.83 15.13 -10.91
N VAL A 26 -0.66 14.48 -9.76
CA VAL A 26 -1.05 13.09 -9.52
C VAL A 26 -2.14 13.04 -8.46
N ILE A 27 -3.28 12.44 -8.78
CA ILE A 27 -4.39 12.24 -7.85
C ILE A 27 -4.50 10.76 -7.53
N VAL A 28 -4.40 10.41 -6.25
CA VAL A 28 -4.51 9.03 -5.76
C VAL A 28 -5.79 8.90 -4.96
N ALA A 29 -6.82 8.31 -5.56
CA ALA A 29 -8.04 7.91 -4.87
C ALA A 29 -7.96 6.41 -4.53
N ALA A 30 -7.55 6.07 -3.30
CA ALA A 30 -7.34 4.67 -2.91
C ALA A 30 -7.58 4.46 -1.40
N ASP A 31 -8.31 3.38 -1.08
CA ASP A 31 -8.59 2.95 0.30
C ASP A 31 -7.65 1.83 0.78
N ILE A 32 -6.67 1.47 -0.04
CA ILE A 32 -5.66 0.47 0.23
C ILE A 32 -4.26 1.04 0.00
N GLU A 33 -3.23 0.34 0.48
CA GLU A 33 -1.85 0.66 0.11
C GLU A 33 -1.60 0.36 -1.37
N VAL A 34 -0.95 1.30 -2.05
CA VAL A 34 -0.62 1.23 -3.46
C VAL A 34 0.85 1.62 -3.63
N ASP A 35 1.57 0.94 -4.51
CA ASP A 35 2.92 1.37 -4.87
C ASP A 35 2.83 2.64 -5.72
N LEU A 36 3.45 3.70 -5.19
CA LEU A 36 3.50 5.04 -5.76
C LEU A 36 4.94 5.52 -6.00
N ALA A 37 5.93 4.65 -5.83
CA ALA A 37 7.34 5.04 -5.94
C ALA A 37 7.68 5.70 -7.29
N LYS A 38 6.98 5.31 -8.37
CA LYS A 38 7.14 5.91 -9.70
C LYS A 38 6.74 7.39 -9.78
N PHE A 39 5.95 7.90 -8.84
CA PHE A 39 5.49 9.29 -8.78
C PHE A 39 6.31 10.18 -7.83
N ALA A 40 7.50 9.73 -7.41
CA ALA A 40 8.38 10.51 -6.53
C ALA A 40 8.66 11.92 -7.10
N GLY A 41 8.58 12.93 -6.24
CA GLY A 41 8.79 14.34 -6.58
C GLY A 41 7.63 15.01 -7.33
N LYS A 42 6.60 14.26 -7.76
CA LYS A 42 5.43 14.85 -8.43
C LYS A 42 4.45 15.45 -7.41
N PRO A 43 3.82 16.60 -7.71
CA PRO A 43 2.71 17.11 -6.91
C PRO A 43 1.62 16.05 -6.81
N MET A 44 1.28 15.67 -5.59
CA MET A 44 0.35 14.59 -5.32
C MET A 44 -0.73 15.03 -4.34
N TYR A 45 -1.96 14.65 -4.65
CA TYR A 45 -3.11 14.71 -3.75
C TYR A 45 -3.65 13.29 -3.51
N ARG A 46 -3.93 12.96 -2.24
CA ARG A 46 -4.45 11.64 -1.86
C ARG A 46 -5.81 11.76 -1.18
N THR A 47 -6.76 10.94 -1.61
CA THR A 47 -8.11 10.85 -1.06
C THR A 47 -8.63 9.40 -1.08
N SER A 48 -9.82 9.17 -0.54
CA SER A 48 -10.51 7.87 -0.57
C SER A 48 -11.26 7.66 -1.88
N THR A 49 -11.52 6.41 -2.27
CA THR A 49 -12.35 6.14 -3.47
C THR A 49 -13.78 6.64 -3.27
N GLY A 50 -14.31 6.51 -2.05
CA GLY A 50 -15.65 6.97 -1.69
C GLY A 50 -15.83 8.48 -1.82
N LEU A 51 -14.83 9.28 -1.41
CA LEU A 51 -14.88 10.74 -1.58
C LEU A 51 -14.71 11.14 -3.04
N ALA A 52 -13.76 10.53 -3.75
CA ALA A 52 -13.56 10.80 -5.18
C ALA A 52 -14.82 10.50 -6.01
N LEU A 53 -15.60 9.49 -5.65
CA LEU A 53 -16.86 9.14 -6.33
C LEU A 53 -18.03 10.07 -5.94
N LYS A 54 -18.19 10.38 -4.66
CA LYS A 54 -19.36 11.14 -4.16
C LYS A 54 -19.19 12.65 -4.27
N LYS A 55 -17.96 13.15 -4.28
CA LYS A 55 -17.62 14.57 -4.20
C LYS A 55 -16.52 14.95 -5.20
N THR A 56 -16.60 14.41 -6.42
CA THR A 56 -15.54 14.52 -7.44
C THR A 56 -15.06 15.94 -7.68
N ALA A 57 -15.96 16.90 -7.91
CA ALA A 57 -15.58 18.29 -8.17
C ALA A 57 -14.78 18.91 -7.01
N GLN A 58 -15.27 18.71 -5.78
CA GLN A 58 -14.58 19.19 -4.59
C GLN A 58 -13.18 18.59 -4.43
N GLU A 59 -13.03 17.29 -4.69
CA GLU A 59 -11.74 16.61 -4.55
C GLU A 59 -10.76 17.02 -5.66
N LEU A 60 -11.24 17.36 -6.86
CA LEU A 60 -10.40 17.94 -7.92
C LEU A 60 -9.93 19.35 -7.54
N ASP A 61 -10.81 20.20 -7.02
CA ASP A 61 -10.45 21.56 -6.59
C ASP A 61 -9.39 21.51 -5.48
N LYS A 62 -9.57 20.62 -4.49
CA LYS A 62 -8.56 20.37 -3.45
C LYS A 62 -7.27 19.84 -4.02
N ALA A 63 -7.31 18.94 -4.99
CA ALA A 63 -6.10 18.40 -5.59
C ALA A 63 -5.24 19.49 -6.24
N VAL A 64 -5.87 20.49 -6.85
CA VAL A 64 -5.14 21.64 -7.42
C VAL A 64 -4.58 22.55 -6.33
N ALA A 65 -5.30 22.74 -5.22
CA ALA A 65 -4.91 23.66 -4.15
C ALA A 65 -3.93 23.08 -3.12
N GLU A 66 -4.02 21.78 -2.82
CA GLU A 66 -3.38 21.14 -1.67
C GLU A 66 -2.31 20.12 -2.07
N ALA A 67 -2.11 19.84 -3.37
CA ALA A 67 -1.10 18.88 -3.80
C ALA A 67 0.30 19.31 -3.37
N THR A 68 1.05 18.35 -2.83
CA THR A 68 2.42 18.55 -2.38
C THR A 68 3.35 17.53 -3.04
N PRO A 69 4.64 17.85 -3.22
CA PRO A 69 5.60 16.90 -3.78
C PRO A 69 5.60 15.59 -2.98
N TYR A 70 5.38 14.46 -3.67
CA TYR A 70 5.36 13.17 -3.03
C TYR A 70 6.77 12.63 -2.79
N GLU A 71 7.11 12.37 -1.53
CA GLU A 71 8.34 11.69 -1.15
C GLU A 71 8.02 10.24 -0.74
N PRO A 72 8.49 9.23 -1.49
CA PRO A 72 8.35 7.84 -1.08
C PRO A 72 9.05 7.62 0.26
N ALA A 73 8.36 6.97 1.19
CA ALA A 73 8.95 6.53 2.44
C ALA A 73 10.02 5.45 2.16
N GLY A 74 11.24 5.90 1.88
CA GLY A 74 12.35 5.04 1.43
C GLY A 74 13.54 5.80 0.82
N LYS A 75 13.39 7.10 0.50
CA LYS A 75 14.50 7.97 0.05
C LYS A 75 14.93 9.04 1.05
N ALA A 76 14.83 8.74 2.35
CA ALA A 76 15.62 9.46 3.35
C ALA A 76 16.92 8.67 3.57
N GLN A 77 17.92 9.07 2.80
CA GLN A 77 19.33 8.78 3.01
C GLN A 77 19.73 9.12 4.45
N THR A 78 20.58 8.29 5.05
CA THR A 78 21.42 8.57 6.24
C THR A 78 21.45 10.04 6.67
N ALA A 79 20.62 10.40 7.64
CA ALA A 79 20.80 11.59 8.46
C ALA A 79 20.07 11.36 9.79
N THR A 80 20.87 11.20 10.84
CA THR A 80 20.47 11.16 12.23
C THR A 80 19.53 12.31 12.56
N SER A 81 18.35 12.00 13.10
CA SER A 81 17.54 12.95 13.88
C SER A 81 16.62 12.15 14.81
N GLU A 82 17.04 12.07 16.06
CA GLU A 82 16.23 11.64 17.20
C GLU A 82 14.97 12.51 17.30
N GLY A 83 13.81 11.88 17.49
CA GLY A 83 12.55 12.61 17.59
C GLY A 83 11.29 11.74 17.69
N LYS A 84 11.13 11.05 18.82
CA LYS A 84 9.84 10.71 19.47
C LYS A 84 8.74 10.06 18.58
N LYS A 85 8.75 8.73 18.46
CA LYS A 85 7.61 7.94 17.95
C LYS A 85 7.58 6.50 18.51
N GLU A 86 7.57 6.36 19.84
CA GLU A 86 7.70 5.07 20.52
C GLU A 86 6.50 4.10 20.37
N SER A 87 5.32 4.52 19.92
CA SER A 87 4.15 3.63 19.84
C SER A 87 3.94 2.94 18.49
N ALA A 88 4.45 3.49 17.39
CA ALA A 88 4.25 2.92 16.05
C ALA A 88 5.29 1.84 15.69
N GLY A 89 6.48 1.90 16.32
CA GLY A 89 7.57 0.93 16.07
C GLY A 89 7.27 -0.44 16.69
N ALA A 90 6.96 -0.48 17.99
CA ALA A 90 6.70 -1.72 18.71
C ALA A 90 5.51 -2.50 18.12
N TYR A 91 4.41 -1.82 17.78
CA TYR A 91 3.25 -2.46 17.14
C TYR A 91 3.59 -3.03 15.74
N ARG A 92 4.40 -2.32 14.95
CA ARG A 92 4.88 -2.84 13.66
C ARG A 92 5.78 -4.07 13.86
N HIS A 93 6.65 -4.08 14.86
CA HIS A 93 7.48 -5.24 15.18
C HIS A 93 6.66 -6.46 15.63
N LEU A 94 5.63 -6.25 16.44
CA LEU A 94 4.69 -7.30 16.83
C LEU A 94 3.92 -7.86 15.64
N LEU A 95 3.39 -6.99 14.77
CA LEU A 95 2.68 -7.41 13.55
C LEU A 95 3.61 -8.15 12.57
N THR A 96 4.85 -7.70 12.39
CA THR A 96 5.83 -8.44 11.58
C THR A 96 6.15 -9.80 12.19
N GLY A 97 6.27 -9.90 13.52
CA GLY A 97 6.49 -11.15 14.21
C GLY A 97 5.38 -12.16 13.97
N VAL A 98 4.11 -11.73 14.05
CA VAL A 98 2.96 -12.60 13.77
C VAL A 98 2.93 -13.03 12.30
N SER A 99 3.19 -12.11 11.36
CA SER A 99 3.25 -12.45 9.93
C SER A 99 4.33 -13.49 9.61
N TYR A 100 5.47 -13.46 10.31
CA TYR A 100 6.51 -14.48 10.18
C TYR A 100 6.16 -15.81 10.87
N MET A 101 5.31 -15.82 11.90
CA MET A 101 4.85 -17.05 12.55
C MET A 101 3.70 -17.73 11.80
N LEU A 102 2.89 -16.98 11.06
CA LEU A 102 1.69 -17.46 10.38
C LEU A 102 1.97 -18.65 9.43
N PRO A 103 3.03 -18.64 8.60
CA PRO A 103 3.37 -19.79 7.76
C PRO A 103 3.73 -21.06 8.55
N MET A 104 4.42 -20.91 9.69
CA MET A 104 4.81 -22.05 10.54
C MET A 104 3.60 -22.68 11.23
N VAL A 105 2.67 -21.86 11.71
CA VAL A 105 1.44 -22.34 12.36
C VAL A 105 0.53 -23.05 11.35
N VAL A 106 0.39 -22.48 10.14
CA VAL A 106 -0.39 -23.10 9.06
C VAL A 106 0.22 -24.43 8.62
N ALA A 107 1.55 -24.50 8.46
CA ALA A 107 2.24 -25.74 8.14
C ALA A 107 2.07 -26.80 9.24
N GLY A 108 2.21 -26.42 10.52
CA GLY A 108 2.01 -27.33 11.66
C GLY A 108 0.58 -27.87 11.73
N GLY A 109 -0.43 -27.01 11.55
CA GLY A 109 -1.83 -27.43 11.50
C GLY A 109 -2.13 -28.39 10.35
N LEU A 110 -1.55 -28.14 9.17
CA LEU A 110 -1.70 -29.03 8.01
C LEU A 110 -1.05 -30.39 8.25
N CYS A 111 0.15 -30.43 8.86
CA CYS A 111 0.81 -31.68 9.25
C CYS A 111 -0.01 -32.49 10.26
N ILE A 112 -0.62 -31.84 11.25
CA ILE A 112 -1.50 -32.49 12.23
C ILE A 112 -2.78 -33.01 11.56
N ALA A 113 -3.39 -32.21 10.68
CA ALA A 113 -4.59 -32.61 9.95
C ALA A 113 -4.32 -33.84 9.06
N LEU A 114 -3.18 -33.88 8.38
CA LEU A 114 -2.74 -35.05 7.61
C LEU A 114 -2.46 -36.25 8.51
N SER A 115 -1.87 -36.03 9.69
CA SER A 115 -1.63 -37.08 10.68
C SER A 115 -2.94 -37.69 11.17
N PHE A 116 -4.02 -36.92 11.34
CA PHE A 116 -5.34 -37.47 11.64
C PHE A 116 -6.00 -38.12 10.43
N ALA A 117 -5.91 -37.51 9.25
CA ALA A 117 -6.52 -38.04 8.03
C ALA A 117 -5.99 -39.42 7.64
N PHE A 118 -4.68 -39.66 7.79
CA PHE A 118 -4.04 -40.93 7.44
C PHE A 118 -3.71 -41.81 8.66
N GLY A 119 -3.58 -41.23 9.85
CA GLY A 119 -3.28 -41.97 11.08
C GLY A 119 -4.52 -42.56 11.78
N ILE A 120 -5.74 -42.09 11.47
CA ILE A 120 -6.98 -42.74 11.93
C ILE A 120 -7.24 -44.07 11.18
N GLU A 121 -6.62 -44.28 10.00
CA GLU A 121 -6.66 -45.55 9.26
C GLU A 121 -5.50 -46.50 9.57
N ALA A 122 -4.61 -46.15 10.51
CA ALA A 122 -3.54 -47.04 10.97
C ALA A 122 -4.04 -47.98 12.09
N PHE A 123 -4.98 -48.86 11.73
CA PHE A 123 -5.33 -50.09 12.45
C PHE A 123 -5.56 -51.21 11.45
#